data_AF-A0A8T7KKC2-F1
#
_entry.id   AF-A0A8T7KKC2-F1
#
_cell.length_a   1.000
_cell.length_b   1.000
_cell.length_c   1.000
_cell.angle_alpha   90.00
_cell.angle_beta   90.00
_cell.angle_gamma   90.00
#
_symmetry.space_group_name_H-M   'P 1'
#
loop_
_entity.id
_entity.type
_entity.pdbx_description
1 polymer ?
#
loop_
_entity_poly.entity_id
_entity_poly.type
_entity_poly.pdbx_seq_one_letter_code
_entity_poly.pdbx_strand_id
1 'polypeptide(L)'
;MPIVFVHGAGTREYYHKYQVDNEHVRSHLQHYVAPVIAPDPQRVAIITAYWGDIGADLRWEGESMPPTPPPLFWRDHPLQTLVAVGRRRHVARELGLRLSATLGYYLGRILAMLGRPQAKLSAMFMGDALYYFAHRGVAPHPGPIPDRVLEALRRARAQQLARGGEPIVVFSHSLGGTIVYDVVTHFLPATPGYEDIHIDFWASLSSQIGMFEEMKLFLASDPIYGKGKAAPFPDRRILGHWWNVWDPHDFLSFSVRGVIDGVDDEYFDSGLSVTAAHLACLRISSFYAVFGRKLAAALARV
;
A
#
# COMPACT_ATOMS: atom_id res chain seq x y z
N MET A 1 0.79 -21.13 -14.32
CA MET A 1 1.42 -20.24 -13.32
C MET A 1 0.60 -18.99 -13.24
N PRO A 2 -0.09 -18.78 -12.12
CA PRO A 2 -0.82 -17.56 -11.89
C PRO A 2 0.00 -16.58 -11.04
N ILE A 3 -0.05 -15.31 -11.42
CA ILE A 3 0.36 -14.19 -10.58
C ILE A 3 -0.91 -13.45 -10.18
N VAL A 4 -1.22 -13.38 -8.89
CA VAL A 4 -2.34 -12.58 -8.38
C VAL A 4 -1.80 -11.22 -7.97
N PHE A 5 -2.34 -10.16 -8.58
CA PHE A 5 -2.00 -8.79 -8.24
C PHE A 5 -3.12 -8.15 -7.40
N VAL A 6 -2.78 -7.67 -6.20
CA VAL A 6 -3.71 -6.97 -5.30
C VAL A 6 -3.22 -5.55 -5.07
N HIS A 7 -3.83 -4.59 -5.76
CA HIS A 7 -3.49 -3.17 -5.57
C HIS A 7 -4.21 -2.56 -4.35
N GLY A 8 -3.76 -1.39 -3.92
CA GLY A 8 -4.22 -0.67 -2.74
C GLY A 8 -5.30 0.38 -3.02
N ALA A 9 -5.38 1.39 -2.15
CA ALA A 9 -6.34 2.47 -2.24
C ALA A 9 -6.20 3.28 -3.54
N GLY A 10 -7.29 3.94 -3.95
CA GLY A 10 -7.27 4.81 -5.14
C GLY A 10 -7.33 4.08 -6.49
N THR A 11 -7.68 2.79 -6.50
CA THR A 11 -7.88 1.94 -7.68
C THR A 11 -9.01 2.36 -8.63
N ARG A 12 -9.81 3.37 -8.27
CA ARG A 12 -11.05 3.73 -8.98
C ARG A 12 -10.80 4.22 -10.41
N GLU A 13 -11.58 3.70 -11.35
CA GLU A 13 -11.55 4.04 -12.78
C GLU A 13 -11.87 5.52 -13.10
N TYR A 14 -12.42 6.30 -12.17
CA TYR A 14 -12.68 7.72 -12.40
C TYR A 14 -11.52 8.64 -11.99
N TYR A 15 -10.58 8.18 -11.15
CA TYR A 15 -9.42 8.99 -10.73
C TYR A 15 -8.21 8.78 -11.65
N HIS A 16 -8.29 9.26 -12.90
CA HIS A 16 -7.24 9.09 -13.91
C HIS A 16 -5.82 9.47 -13.47
N LYS A 17 -5.65 10.42 -12.54
CA LYS A 17 -4.34 10.86 -12.05
C LYS A 17 -3.65 9.86 -11.10
N TYR A 18 -4.43 9.00 -10.43
CA TYR A 18 -3.95 8.04 -9.42
C TYR A 18 -4.15 6.59 -9.84
N GLN A 19 -4.64 6.36 -11.05
CA GLN A 19 -4.72 5.03 -11.62
C GLN A 19 -3.34 4.42 -11.72
N VAL A 20 -3.21 3.23 -11.14
CA VAL A 20 -2.16 2.33 -11.54
C VAL A 20 -2.44 1.89 -12.95
N ASP A 21 -1.45 2.08 -13.79
CA ASP A 21 -1.42 1.52 -15.12
C ASP A 21 -1.27 0.01 -14.99
N ASN A 22 -2.42 -0.68 -14.90
CA ASN A 22 -2.48 -2.12 -14.77
C ASN A 22 -1.86 -2.83 -15.98
N GLU A 23 -1.89 -2.21 -17.16
CA GLU A 23 -1.21 -2.74 -18.35
C GLU A 23 0.29 -2.65 -18.19
N HIS A 24 0.81 -1.55 -17.63
CA HIS A 24 2.23 -1.40 -17.32
C HIS A 24 2.70 -2.42 -16.27
N VAL A 25 1.95 -2.58 -15.16
CA VAL A 25 2.27 -3.60 -14.14
C VAL A 25 2.22 -5.00 -14.75
N ARG A 26 1.18 -5.29 -15.53
CA ARG A 26 1.04 -6.58 -16.24
C ARG A 26 2.22 -6.82 -17.16
N SER A 27 2.59 -5.84 -17.99
CA SER A 27 3.74 -5.92 -18.91
C SER A 27 5.05 -6.21 -18.16
N HIS A 28 5.28 -5.55 -17.03
CA HIS A 28 6.46 -5.78 -16.22
C HIS A 28 6.49 -7.16 -15.54
N LEU A 29 5.38 -7.58 -14.93
CA LEU A 29 5.26 -8.94 -14.38
C LEU A 29 5.48 -9.98 -15.49
N GLN A 30 4.91 -9.73 -16.66
CA GLN A 30 5.01 -10.59 -17.83
C GLN A 30 6.44 -10.70 -18.37
N HIS A 31 7.21 -9.62 -18.31
CA HIS A 31 8.57 -9.57 -18.84
C HIS A 31 9.63 -10.06 -17.84
N TYR A 32 9.51 -9.73 -16.55
CA TYR A 32 10.57 -9.97 -15.57
C TYR A 32 10.28 -11.10 -14.58
N VAL A 33 9.01 -11.39 -14.28
CA VAL A 33 8.60 -12.34 -13.22
C VAL A 33 8.09 -13.65 -13.83
N ALA A 34 7.23 -13.55 -14.85
CA ALA A 34 6.68 -14.70 -15.55
C ALA A 34 7.73 -15.66 -16.16
N PRO A 35 8.93 -15.22 -16.62
CA PRO A 35 9.96 -16.16 -17.09
C PRO A 35 10.65 -16.99 -16.01
N VAL A 36 10.66 -16.50 -14.77
CA VAL A 36 11.14 -17.27 -13.59
C VAL A 36 10.13 -18.33 -13.21
N ILE A 37 8.88 -17.91 -13.40
CA ILE A 37 7.67 -18.68 -13.51
C ILE A 37 7.81 -19.94 -14.36
N ALA A 38 7.58 -19.70 -15.65
CA ALA A 38 7.13 -20.65 -16.65
C ALA A 38 8.01 -20.58 -17.90
N PRO A 39 8.16 -21.70 -18.63
CA PRO A 39 8.91 -21.73 -19.89
C PRO A 39 8.24 -20.91 -21.01
N ASP A 40 6.92 -20.76 -20.96
CA ASP A 40 6.16 -19.84 -21.80
C ASP A 40 5.57 -18.72 -20.93
N PRO A 41 6.29 -17.58 -20.80
CA PRO A 41 5.84 -16.46 -20.00
C PRO A 41 4.50 -15.94 -20.48
N GLN A 42 4.27 -15.82 -21.79
CA GLN A 42 3.09 -15.11 -22.34
C GLN A 42 1.76 -15.74 -21.94
N ARG A 43 1.79 -17.02 -21.55
CA ARG A 43 0.61 -17.75 -21.08
C ARG A 43 0.38 -17.63 -19.58
N VAL A 44 1.29 -17.03 -18.81
CA VAL A 44 1.17 -16.83 -17.36
C VAL A 44 -0.05 -15.97 -17.07
N ALA A 45 -0.95 -16.49 -16.22
CA ALA A 45 -2.19 -15.81 -15.89
C ALA A 45 -1.91 -14.71 -14.86
N ILE A 46 -1.90 -13.45 -15.28
CA ILE A 46 -1.84 -12.31 -14.35
C ILE A 46 -3.28 -11.91 -14.01
N ILE A 47 -3.71 -12.20 -12.79
CA ILE A 47 -5.07 -12.01 -12.28
C ILE A 47 -5.08 -10.82 -11.32
N THR A 48 -5.74 -9.74 -11.70
CA THR A 48 -5.92 -8.59 -10.80
C THR A 48 -7.14 -8.82 -9.90
N ALA A 49 -6.93 -8.77 -8.58
CA ALA A 49 -8.02 -8.79 -7.61
C ALA A 49 -8.54 -7.36 -7.39
N TYR A 50 -9.34 -6.88 -8.34
CA TYR A 50 -9.89 -5.53 -8.30
C TYR A 50 -11.02 -5.42 -7.27
N TRP A 51 -10.91 -4.43 -6.39
CA TRP A 51 -11.89 -4.11 -5.34
C TRP A 51 -12.23 -2.60 -5.28
N GLY A 52 -11.68 -1.79 -6.19
CA GLY A 52 -11.84 -0.33 -6.17
C GLY A 52 -13.27 0.17 -6.31
N ASP A 53 -14.17 -0.69 -6.79
CA ASP A 53 -15.62 -0.49 -6.87
C ASP A 53 -16.35 -0.59 -5.52
N ILE A 54 -15.68 -1.10 -4.47
CA ILE A 54 -16.30 -1.41 -3.17
C ILE A 54 -15.88 -0.42 -2.07
N GLY A 55 -14.67 0.15 -2.15
CA GLY A 55 -14.09 0.99 -1.11
C GLY A 55 -14.82 2.31 -0.85
N ALA A 56 -14.31 3.13 0.08
CA ALA A 56 -14.94 4.38 0.49
C ALA A 56 -15.06 5.44 -0.63
N ASP A 57 -16.26 5.98 -0.83
CA ASP A 57 -16.51 6.97 -1.87
C ASP A 57 -16.60 8.41 -1.36
N LEU A 58 -15.97 9.35 -2.07
CA LEU A 58 -16.08 10.77 -1.79
C LEU A 58 -17.36 11.32 -2.44
N ARG A 59 -18.44 11.34 -1.66
CA ARG A 59 -19.78 11.78 -2.13
C ARG A 59 -19.86 13.22 -2.65
N TRP A 60 -18.90 14.06 -2.28
CA TRP A 60 -18.76 15.43 -2.77
C TRP A 60 -17.49 15.62 -3.60
N GLU A 61 -16.96 14.56 -4.24
CA GLU A 61 -15.80 14.61 -5.17
C GLU A 61 -14.49 15.24 -4.62
N GLY A 62 -14.43 15.47 -3.31
CA GLY A 62 -13.31 16.15 -2.64
C GLY A 62 -13.54 17.63 -2.33
N GLU A 63 -14.77 18.15 -2.36
CA GLU A 63 -15.10 19.52 -1.91
C GLU A 63 -14.69 19.80 -0.46
N SER A 64 -14.61 18.76 0.39
CA SER A 64 -14.09 18.90 1.76
C SER A 64 -12.58 19.13 1.84
N MET A 65 -11.86 18.94 0.72
CA MET A 65 -10.43 19.22 0.67
C MET A 65 -10.22 20.73 0.77
N PRO A 66 -9.29 21.21 1.61
CA PRO A 66 -9.02 22.65 1.68
C PRO A 66 -8.64 23.16 0.27
N PRO A 67 -8.87 24.44 -0.10
CA PRO A 67 -8.54 25.01 -1.43
C PRO A 67 -7.08 25.51 -1.51
N THR A 68 -6.45 25.48 -2.70
CA THR A 68 -4.99 25.68 -2.80
C THR A 68 -4.63 27.04 -2.23
N PRO A 69 -3.65 27.13 -1.31
CA PRO A 69 -3.29 28.43 -0.80
C PRO A 69 -2.93 29.32 -1.99
N PRO A 70 -3.38 30.58 -1.99
CA PRO A 70 -3.04 31.52 -3.03
C PRO A 70 -1.50 31.58 -3.28
N PRO A 71 -0.92 31.98 -4.44
CA PRO A 71 0.52 32.17 -4.52
C PRO A 71 1.11 33.03 -3.41
N LEU A 72 2.40 32.85 -3.12
CA LEU A 72 3.14 33.46 -2.00
C LEU A 72 2.99 34.99 -1.91
N PHE A 73 2.62 35.64 -3.02
CA PHE A 73 2.51 37.08 -3.21
C PHE A 73 1.07 37.61 -3.34
N TRP A 74 0.05 36.84 -2.94
CA TRP A 74 -1.35 37.29 -3.01
C TRP A 74 -1.68 38.36 -1.94
N ARG A 75 -2.59 39.26 -2.31
CA ARG A 75 -2.94 40.56 -1.69
C ARG A 75 -3.16 40.64 -0.16
N ASP A 76 -3.37 39.56 0.56
CA ASP A 76 -3.68 39.59 2.02
C ASP A 76 -2.48 39.21 2.88
N HIS A 77 -1.43 40.04 2.81
CA HIS A 77 -0.14 39.76 3.44
C HIS A 77 -0.12 40.21 4.92
N PRO A 78 0.33 39.36 5.88
CA PRO A 78 0.52 39.76 7.28
C PRO A 78 1.55 40.89 7.53
N LEU A 79 2.42 41.22 6.56
CA LEU A 79 3.34 42.36 6.63
C LEU A 79 2.67 43.68 6.25
N GLN A 80 1.49 43.66 5.59
CA GLN A 80 0.72 44.89 5.35
C GLN A 80 -0.09 45.32 6.58
N THR A 81 -0.45 44.38 7.47
CA THR A 81 -1.14 44.69 8.74
C THR A 81 -0.22 45.30 9.80
N LEU A 82 1.07 45.48 9.50
CA LEU A 82 2.09 45.93 10.44
C LEU A 82 2.22 47.45 10.57
N VAL A 83 1.39 48.24 9.86
CA VAL A 83 1.43 49.71 9.91
C VAL A 83 0.27 50.33 10.70
N ALA A 84 -0.77 49.58 11.10
CA ALA A 84 -2.01 50.21 11.57
C ALA A 84 -2.31 50.17 13.09
N VAL A 85 -1.56 49.47 13.95
CA VAL A 85 -1.97 49.34 15.37
C VAL A 85 -0.84 49.66 16.35
N GLY A 86 -0.77 50.95 16.71
CA GLY A 86 0.05 51.44 17.81
C GLY A 86 -0.49 51.04 19.19
N ARG A 87 0.43 50.64 20.07
CA ARG A 87 0.39 50.65 21.55
C ARG A 87 -0.71 49.84 22.27
N ARG A 88 -0.56 48.51 22.36
CA ARG A 88 -0.87 47.73 23.57
C ARG A 88 0.12 46.56 23.71
N ARG A 89 0.57 46.21 24.92
CA ARG A 89 1.56 45.13 25.18
C ARG A 89 1.18 43.75 24.57
N HIS A 90 -0.12 43.50 24.35
CA HIS A 90 -0.61 42.31 23.66
C HIS A 90 -0.20 42.25 22.18
N VAL A 91 -0.06 43.40 21.52
CA VAL A 91 0.36 43.51 20.12
C VAL A 91 1.83 43.15 19.94
N ALA A 92 2.71 43.46 20.91
CA ALA A 92 4.14 43.12 20.82
C ALA A 92 4.39 41.61 20.92
N ARG A 93 3.62 40.91 21.76
CA ARG A 93 3.67 39.44 21.87
C ARG A 93 3.13 38.77 20.61
N GLU A 94 2.03 39.29 20.07
CA GLU A 94 1.48 38.83 18.80
C GLU A 94 2.43 39.09 17.63
N LEU A 95 3.11 40.25 17.62
CA LEU A 95 4.10 40.61 16.60
C LEU A 95 5.33 39.71 16.66
N GLY A 96 5.83 39.42 17.87
CA GLY A 96 6.92 38.47 18.08
C GLY A 96 6.57 37.05 17.63
N LEU A 97 5.34 36.60 17.91
CA LEU A 97 4.83 35.31 17.43
C LEU A 97 4.66 35.28 15.91
N ARG A 98 4.13 36.34 15.30
CA ARG A 98 3.93 36.41 13.85
C ARG A 98 5.25 36.52 13.10
N LEU A 99 6.24 37.25 13.61
CA LEU A 99 7.59 37.36 13.03
C LEU A 99 8.35 36.03 13.10
N SER A 100 8.37 35.35 14.25
CA SER A 100 9.02 34.04 14.37
C SER A 100 8.31 32.95 13.55
N ALA A 101 6.98 33.05 13.42
CA ALA A 101 6.18 32.17 12.58
C ALA A 101 6.26 32.51 11.08
N THR A 102 6.84 33.64 10.66
CA THR A 102 6.83 34.06 9.25
C THR A 102 7.67 33.13 8.38
N LEU A 103 8.86 32.72 8.83
CA LEU A 103 9.69 31.76 8.10
C LEU A 103 9.04 30.38 8.07
N GLY A 104 8.51 29.92 9.21
CA GLY A 104 7.75 28.68 9.32
C GLY A 104 6.47 28.68 8.48
N TYR A 105 5.84 29.85 8.30
CA TYR A 105 4.66 30.05 7.48
C TYR A 105 4.97 29.92 5.99
N TYR A 106 6.07 30.52 5.51
CA TYR A 106 6.48 30.39 4.11
C TYR A 106 6.94 28.96 3.78
N LEU A 107 7.75 28.36 4.66
CA LEU A 107 8.14 26.96 4.53
C LEU A 107 6.92 26.03 4.58
N GLY A 108 6.00 26.27 5.51
CA GLY A 108 4.74 25.56 5.65
C GLY A 108 3.83 25.70 4.43
N ARG A 109 3.80 26.86 3.75
CA ARG A 109 3.04 27.05 2.51
C ARG A 109 3.65 26.32 1.33
N ILE A 110 4.98 26.33 1.20
CA ILE A 110 5.69 25.56 0.17
C ILE A 110 5.39 24.07 0.38
N LEU A 111 5.52 23.58 1.62
CA LEU A 111 5.17 22.21 2.00
C LEU A 111 3.69 21.91 1.76
N ALA A 112 2.77 22.83 2.09
CA ALA A 112 1.34 22.64 1.88
C ALA A 112 0.95 22.61 0.39
N MET A 113 1.61 23.41 -0.47
CA MET A 113 1.42 23.35 -1.93
C MET A 113 1.96 22.04 -2.51
N LEU A 114 3.13 21.58 -2.03
CA LEU A 114 3.72 20.31 -2.43
C LEU A 114 2.96 19.09 -1.88
N GLY A 115 2.26 19.24 -0.75
CA GLY A 115 1.56 18.20 0.03
C GLY A 115 0.11 17.90 -0.36
N ARG A 116 -0.46 18.57 -1.37
CA ARG A 116 -1.89 18.42 -1.72
C ARG A 116 -2.28 17.20 -2.54
N PRO A 117 -1.51 16.80 -3.58
CA PRO A 117 -1.72 15.50 -4.19
C PRO A 117 -1.71 14.37 -3.15
N GLN A 118 -0.89 14.52 -2.10
CA GLN A 118 -0.81 13.62 -0.96
C GLN A 118 -2.06 13.72 -0.12
N ALA A 119 -2.60 14.91 0.16
CA ALA A 119 -3.85 15.02 0.93
C ALA A 119 -5.02 14.23 0.31
N LYS A 120 -5.20 14.29 -1.01
CA LYS A 120 -6.25 13.48 -1.68
C LYS A 120 -5.92 11.99 -1.62
N LEU A 121 -4.68 11.59 -1.91
CA LEU A 121 -4.23 10.19 -1.80
C LEU A 121 -4.41 9.66 -0.36
N SER A 122 -4.00 10.42 0.65
CA SER A 122 -4.12 10.11 2.07
C SER A 122 -5.56 10.03 2.52
N ALA A 123 -6.45 10.91 2.04
CA ALA A 123 -7.87 10.85 2.38
C ALA A 123 -8.55 9.63 1.75
N MET A 124 -8.24 9.32 0.47
CA MET A 124 -8.73 8.11 -0.18
C MET A 124 -8.22 6.86 0.53
N PHE A 125 -6.92 6.83 0.85
CA PHE A 125 -6.31 5.75 1.62
C PHE A 125 -6.96 5.57 2.99
N MET A 126 -7.12 6.66 3.76
CA MET A 126 -7.75 6.62 5.07
C MET A 126 -9.20 6.12 4.98
N GLY A 127 -9.97 6.64 4.01
CA GLY A 127 -11.33 6.17 3.76
C GLY A 127 -11.39 4.68 3.44
N ASP A 128 -10.55 4.22 2.50
CA ASP A 128 -10.48 2.80 2.10
C ASP A 128 -10.03 1.90 3.25
N ALA A 129 -9.04 2.33 4.04
CA ALA A 129 -8.58 1.59 5.21
C ALA A 129 -9.68 1.47 6.27
N LEU A 130 -10.35 2.58 6.62
CA LEU A 130 -11.46 2.57 7.57
C LEU A 130 -12.62 1.70 7.07
N TYR A 131 -12.97 1.81 5.79
CA TYR A 131 -14.01 0.98 5.19
C TYR A 131 -13.62 -0.50 5.25
N TYR A 132 -12.39 -0.84 4.84
CA TYR A 132 -11.88 -2.20 4.89
C TYR A 132 -11.96 -2.77 6.30
N PHE A 133 -11.40 -2.10 7.29
CA PHE A 133 -11.42 -2.60 8.67
C PHE A 133 -12.83 -2.77 9.25
N ALA A 134 -13.75 -1.87 8.88
CA ALA A 134 -15.14 -1.95 9.32
C ALA A 134 -15.96 -3.06 8.62
N HIS A 135 -15.59 -3.44 7.38
CA HIS A 135 -16.41 -4.31 6.54
C HIS A 135 -15.71 -5.60 6.08
N ARG A 136 -14.47 -5.87 6.48
CA ARG A 136 -13.71 -7.07 6.08
C ARG A 136 -14.33 -8.40 6.54
N GLY A 137 -15.30 -8.37 7.45
CA GLY A 137 -15.92 -9.58 8.00
C GLY A 137 -14.93 -10.40 8.84
N VAL A 138 -15.28 -11.67 9.09
CA VAL A 138 -14.47 -12.65 9.82
C VAL A 138 -14.67 -14.02 9.18
N ALA A 139 -13.67 -14.89 9.20
CA ALA A 139 -13.84 -16.25 8.68
C ALA A 139 -14.93 -17.01 9.47
N PRO A 140 -15.76 -17.85 8.81
CA PRO A 140 -15.73 -18.22 7.40
C PRO A 140 -16.54 -17.29 6.47
N HIS A 141 -16.92 -16.10 6.91
CA HIS A 141 -17.76 -15.13 6.19
C HIS A 141 -16.98 -13.85 5.87
N PRO A 142 -16.05 -13.91 4.89
CA PRO A 142 -15.30 -12.74 4.47
C PRO A 142 -16.24 -11.63 4.01
N GLY A 143 -15.85 -10.39 4.28
CA GLY A 143 -16.45 -9.22 3.69
C GLY A 143 -16.16 -9.11 2.19
N PRO A 144 -16.76 -8.12 1.50
CA PRO A 144 -16.71 -8.04 0.05
C PRO A 144 -15.30 -7.84 -0.52
N ILE A 145 -14.40 -7.16 0.21
CA ILE A 145 -13.02 -6.94 -0.24
C ILE A 145 -12.15 -8.21 -0.10
N PRO A 146 -12.05 -8.86 1.08
CA PRO A 146 -11.35 -10.15 1.17
C PRO A 146 -11.91 -11.22 0.24
N ASP A 147 -13.23 -11.28 0.05
CA ASP A 147 -13.88 -12.24 -0.85
C ASP A 147 -13.40 -12.11 -2.30
N ARG A 148 -13.20 -10.88 -2.81
CA ARG A 148 -12.61 -10.63 -4.14
C ARG A 148 -11.17 -11.18 -4.27
N VAL A 149 -10.38 -11.11 -3.20
CA VAL A 149 -9.01 -11.64 -3.19
C VAL A 149 -9.01 -13.16 -3.12
N LEU A 150 -9.86 -13.74 -2.28
CA LEU A 150 -10.08 -15.19 -2.20
C LEU A 150 -10.51 -15.75 -3.56
N GLU A 151 -11.48 -15.12 -4.23
CA GLU A 151 -11.93 -15.52 -5.56
C GLU A 151 -10.81 -15.40 -6.62
N ALA A 152 -9.95 -14.39 -6.53
CA ALA A 152 -8.77 -14.30 -7.39
C ALA A 152 -7.78 -15.46 -7.14
N LEU A 153 -7.56 -15.83 -5.89
CA LEU A 153 -6.74 -16.99 -5.52
C LEU A 153 -7.35 -18.32 -5.97
N ARG A 154 -8.68 -18.48 -5.88
CA ARG A 154 -9.37 -19.66 -6.41
C ARG A 154 -9.20 -19.81 -7.92
N ARG A 155 -9.32 -18.70 -8.66
CA ARG A 155 -9.05 -18.67 -10.11
C ARG A 155 -7.58 -18.99 -10.41
N ALA A 156 -6.65 -18.46 -9.61
CA ALA A 156 -5.24 -18.79 -9.70
C ALA A 156 -5.02 -20.29 -9.50
N ARG A 157 -5.59 -20.88 -8.44
CA ARG A 157 -5.52 -22.31 -8.14
C ARG A 157 -6.04 -23.18 -9.29
N ALA A 158 -7.19 -22.83 -9.86
CA ALA A 158 -7.72 -23.53 -11.03
C ALA A 158 -6.74 -23.50 -12.22
N GLN A 159 -6.09 -22.36 -12.48
CA GLN A 159 -5.06 -22.22 -13.52
C GLN A 159 -3.77 -22.98 -13.21
N GLN A 160 -3.37 -23.03 -11.94
CA GLN A 160 -2.23 -23.84 -11.48
C GLN A 160 -2.50 -25.33 -11.74
N LEU A 161 -3.67 -25.84 -11.34
CA LEU A 161 -4.04 -27.25 -11.54
C LEU A 161 -4.10 -27.62 -13.03
N ALA A 162 -4.71 -26.78 -13.85
CA ALA A 162 -4.80 -26.99 -15.30
C ALA A 162 -3.43 -27.02 -16.01
N ARG A 163 -2.37 -26.58 -15.34
CA ARG A 163 -1.02 -26.47 -15.88
C ARG A 163 0.03 -27.30 -15.15
N GLY A 164 -0.40 -28.26 -14.31
CA GLY A 164 0.51 -29.21 -13.69
C GLY A 164 1.11 -28.79 -12.35
N GLY A 165 0.43 -27.93 -11.58
CA GLY A 165 0.79 -27.67 -10.17
C GLY A 165 1.89 -26.61 -9.96
N GLU A 166 2.12 -25.76 -10.95
CA GLU A 166 3.13 -24.70 -10.94
C GLU A 166 2.89 -23.61 -9.87
N PRO A 167 3.90 -22.85 -9.39
CA PRO A 167 3.75 -21.97 -8.23
C PRO A 167 2.71 -20.84 -8.42
N ILE A 168 1.98 -20.51 -7.34
CA ILE A 168 1.14 -19.32 -7.19
C ILE A 168 1.96 -18.20 -6.59
N VAL A 169 2.05 -17.09 -7.31
CA VAL A 169 2.73 -15.88 -6.83
C VAL A 169 1.71 -14.80 -6.53
N VAL A 170 1.84 -14.13 -5.39
CA VAL A 170 1.05 -12.95 -5.05
C VAL A 170 1.97 -11.72 -5.09
N PHE A 171 1.52 -10.67 -5.76
CA PHE A 171 2.11 -9.35 -5.69
C PHE A 171 1.09 -8.38 -5.14
N SER A 172 1.41 -7.68 -4.06
CA SER A 172 0.51 -6.70 -3.47
C SER A 172 1.19 -5.35 -3.27
N HIS A 173 0.37 -4.31 -3.26
CA HIS A 173 0.85 -2.95 -3.11
C HIS A 173 -0.04 -2.14 -2.16
N SER A 174 0.55 -1.32 -1.30
CA SER A 174 -0.18 -0.41 -0.39
C SER A 174 -1.21 -1.17 0.45
N LEU A 175 -2.46 -0.72 0.51
CA LEU A 175 -3.54 -1.40 1.25
C LEU A 175 -3.77 -2.85 0.77
N GLY A 176 -3.38 -3.18 -0.47
CA GLY A 176 -3.40 -4.55 -0.95
C GLY A 176 -2.54 -5.50 -0.11
N GLY A 177 -1.44 -5.01 0.47
CA GLY A 177 -0.62 -5.79 1.41
C GLY A 177 -1.37 -6.11 2.71
N THR A 178 -2.07 -5.13 3.27
CA THR A 178 -2.93 -5.29 4.43
C THR A 178 -4.03 -6.34 4.17
N ILE A 179 -4.68 -6.26 3.01
CA ILE A 179 -5.74 -7.21 2.63
C ILE A 179 -5.15 -8.62 2.49
N VAL A 180 -4.03 -8.78 1.78
CA VAL A 180 -3.36 -10.08 1.63
C VAL A 180 -2.90 -10.66 2.97
N TYR A 181 -2.44 -9.82 3.90
CA TYR A 181 -2.04 -10.28 5.24
C TYR A 181 -3.22 -10.93 5.98
N ASP A 182 -4.35 -10.25 6.12
CA ASP A 182 -5.57 -10.84 6.72
C ASP A 182 -6.01 -12.11 5.95
N VAL A 183 -5.86 -12.13 4.61
CA VAL A 183 -6.18 -13.31 3.79
C VAL A 183 -5.31 -14.51 4.17
N VAL A 184 -3.99 -14.35 4.26
CA VAL A 184 -3.08 -15.48 4.54
C VAL A 184 -3.06 -15.88 6.01
N THR A 185 -3.35 -14.96 6.94
CA THR A 185 -3.32 -15.26 8.38
C THR A 185 -4.67 -15.62 8.98
N HIS A 186 -5.78 -15.20 8.38
CA HIS A 186 -7.12 -15.37 8.96
C HIS A 186 -8.11 -16.05 8.01
N PHE A 187 -8.24 -15.60 6.76
CA PHE A 187 -9.29 -16.12 5.88
C PHE A 187 -8.96 -17.46 5.23
N LEU A 188 -7.80 -17.62 4.57
CA LEU A 188 -7.39 -18.90 3.96
C LEU A 188 -7.36 -20.07 4.97
N PRO A 189 -6.84 -19.92 6.20
CA PRO A 189 -6.83 -21.03 7.16
C PRO A 189 -8.23 -21.47 7.63
N ALA A 190 -9.24 -20.60 7.56
CA ALA A 190 -10.51 -20.78 8.26
C ALA A 190 -11.76 -20.64 7.37
N THR A 191 -11.60 -20.47 6.05
CA THR A 191 -12.73 -20.38 5.10
C THR A 191 -12.81 -21.67 4.28
N PRO A 192 -13.92 -22.43 4.36
CA PRO A 192 -14.08 -23.66 3.60
C PRO A 192 -13.99 -23.45 2.08
N GLY A 193 -13.40 -24.39 1.37
CA GLY A 193 -13.21 -24.35 -0.08
C GLY A 193 -11.92 -23.66 -0.56
N TYR A 194 -11.04 -23.29 0.37
CA TYR A 194 -9.75 -22.65 0.11
C TYR A 194 -8.56 -23.40 0.74
N GLU A 195 -8.79 -24.57 1.34
CA GLU A 195 -7.82 -25.34 2.13
C GLU A 195 -6.64 -25.87 1.30
N ASP A 196 -6.80 -25.98 -0.01
CA ASP A 196 -5.79 -26.49 -0.94
C ASP A 196 -4.96 -25.39 -1.61
N ILE A 197 -5.19 -24.12 -1.25
CA ILE A 197 -4.43 -22.99 -1.77
C ILE A 197 -3.16 -22.78 -0.95
N HIS A 198 -2.03 -22.90 -1.63
CA HIS A 198 -0.72 -22.51 -1.15
C HIS A 198 -0.20 -21.36 -2.02
N ILE A 199 0.29 -20.29 -1.41
CA ILE A 199 0.99 -19.17 -2.07
C ILE A 199 2.49 -19.41 -1.91
N ASP A 200 3.16 -19.79 -2.99
CA ASP A 200 4.58 -20.12 -2.97
C ASP A 200 5.45 -18.89 -2.68
N PHE A 201 5.05 -17.73 -3.20
CA PHE A 201 5.76 -16.49 -3.02
C PHE A 201 4.83 -15.30 -2.95
N TRP A 202 5.02 -14.45 -1.93
CA TRP A 202 4.36 -13.16 -1.81
C TRP A 202 5.39 -12.02 -1.84
N ALA A 203 5.26 -11.12 -2.82
CA ALA A 203 5.89 -9.80 -2.79
C ALA A 203 4.89 -8.77 -2.25
N SER A 204 5.17 -8.15 -1.10
CA SER A 204 4.44 -6.96 -0.64
C SER A 204 5.29 -5.72 -0.88
N LEU A 205 4.71 -4.70 -1.51
CA LEU A 205 5.38 -3.46 -1.83
C LEU A 205 4.66 -2.28 -1.18
N SER A 206 5.41 -1.40 -0.53
CA SER A 206 4.90 -0.12 0.00
C SER A 206 3.67 -0.30 0.90
N SER A 207 3.64 -1.36 1.71
CA SER A 207 2.47 -1.76 2.48
C SER A 207 2.48 -1.22 3.91
N GLN A 208 1.30 -1.20 4.55
CA GLN A 208 1.12 -0.75 5.94
C GLN A 208 1.18 -1.89 6.97
N ILE A 209 1.62 -3.08 6.56
CA ILE A 209 1.52 -4.30 7.39
C ILE A 209 2.26 -4.13 8.72
N GLY A 210 3.49 -3.62 8.72
CA GLY A 210 4.26 -3.41 9.95
C GLY A 210 3.55 -2.48 10.93
N MET A 211 3.05 -1.33 10.43
CA MET A 211 2.33 -0.35 11.24
C MET A 211 1.02 -0.91 11.81
N PHE A 212 0.24 -1.61 10.99
CA PHE A 212 -1.05 -2.14 11.40
C PHE A 212 -0.95 -3.34 12.36
N GLU A 213 0.08 -4.18 12.23
CA GLU A 213 0.36 -5.22 13.22
C GLU A 213 0.88 -4.62 14.54
N GLU A 214 1.69 -3.56 14.49
CA GLU A 214 2.10 -2.82 15.70
C GLU A 214 0.89 -2.25 16.47
N MET A 215 -0.14 -1.81 15.74
CA MET A 215 -1.43 -1.34 16.28
C MET A 215 -2.44 -2.47 16.55
N LYS A 216 -2.09 -3.73 16.28
CA LYS A 216 -2.96 -4.92 16.47
C LYS A 216 -4.30 -4.82 15.74
N LEU A 217 -4.27 -4.31 14.51
CA LEU A 217 -5.47 -4.12 13.71
C LEU A 217 -5.85 -5.35 12.88
N PHE A 218 -4.99 -6.36 12.73
CA PHE A 218 -5.32 -7.57 11.96
C PHE A 218 -6.18 -8.54 12.76
N LEU A 219 -6.99 -9.34 12.06
CA LEU A 219 -7.85 -10.34 12.70
C LEU A 219 -7.05 -11.44 13.40
N ALA A 220 -5.83 -11.70 12.94
CA ALA A 220 -4.91 -12.68 13.53
C ALA A 220 -3.91 -12.06 14.52
N SER A 221 -3.95 -10.74 14.75
CA SER A 221 -3.05 -10.08 15.69
C SER A 221 -3.30 -10.60 17.11
N ASP A 222 -2.23 -10.88 17.85
CA ASP A 222 -2.28 -11.29 19.25
C ASP A 222 -1.47 -10.32 20.13
N PRO A 223 -2.04 -9.79 21.23
CA PRO A 223 -1.36 -8.87 22.14
C PRO A 223 -0.17 -9.50 22.88
N ILE A 224 0.02 -10.82 22.86
CA ILE A 224 1.22 -11.45 23.43
C ILE A 224 2.50 -11.12 22.65
N TYR A 225 2.38 -10.62 21.42
CA TYR A 225 3.49 -10.16 20.58
C TYR A 225 3.60 -8.64 20.62
N GLY A 226 4.83 -8.14 20.54
CA GLY A 226 5.12 -6.71 20.67
C GLY A 226 6.62 -6.45 20.71
N LYS A 227 7.03 -5.37 21.37
CA LYS A 227 8.44 -4.99 21.42
C LYS A 227 9.33 -6.13 21.95
N GLY A 228 10.29 -6.56 21.13
CA GLY A 228 11.23 -7.64 21.45
C GLY A 228 10.67 -9.05 21.26
N LYS A 229 9.42 -9.20 20.80
CA LYS A 229 8.77 -10.47 20.52
C LYS A 229 7.86 -10.34 19.29
N ALA A 230 8.46 -10.56 18.12
CA ALA A 230 7.76 -10.48 16.84
C ALA A 230 6.60 -11.48 16.75
N ALA A 231 5.56 -11.13 16.00
CA ALA A 231 4.49 -12.04 15.60
C ALA A 231 5.07 -13.16 14.71
N PRO A 232 4.52 -14.38 14.78
CA PRO A 232 5.01 -15.49 13.99
C PRO A 232 4.76 -15.24 12.50
N PHE A 233 5.59 -15.84 11.66
CA PHE A 233 5.34 -15.94 10.23
C PHE A 233 3.97 -16.60 9.98
N PRO A 234 3.20 -16.21 8.93
CA PRO A 234 1.97 -16.91 8.55
C PRO A 234 2.18 -18.42 8.38
N ASP A 235 1.13 -19.23 8.50
CA ASP A 235 1.27 -20.69 8.40
C ASP A 235 2.01 -21.07 7.10
N ARG A 236 3.13 -21.80 7.23
CA ARG A 236 3.99 -22.22 6.10
C ARG A 236 3.27 -23.14 5.12
N ARG A 237 2.16 -23.77 5.54
CA ARG A 237 1.29 -24.55 4.65
C ARG A 237 0.50 -23.66 3.68
N ILE A 238 0.28 -22.40 4.06
CA ILE A 238 -0.47 -21.40 3.28
C ILE A 238 0.49 -20.48 2.52
N LEU A 239 1.61 -20.10 3.13
CA LEU A 239 2.57 -19.15 2.56
C LEU A 239 3.99 -19.69 2.62
N GLY A 240 4.60 -19.93 1.45
CA GLY A 240 5.97 -20.44 1.32
C GLY A 240 7.02 -19.37 1.67
N HIS A 241 7.05 -18.30 0.89
CA HIS A 241 8.01 -17.20 1.04
C HIS A 241 7.35 -15.83 1.00
N TRP A 242 7.87 -14.88 1.78
CA TRP A 242 7.40 -13.50 1.79
C TRP A 242 8.58 -12.54 1.71
N TRP A 243 8.60 -11.74 0.64
CA TRP A 243 9.49 -10.61 0.45
C TRP A 243 8.72 -9.31 0.64
N ASN A 244 9.03 -8.56 1.70
CA ASN A 244 8.47 -7.24 1.96
C ASN A 244 9.46 -6.17 1.50
N VAL A 245 8.95 -5.24 0.68
CA VAL A 245 9.72 -4.14 0.11
C VAL A 245 9.15 -2.82 0.55
N TRP A 246 10.01 -1.98 1.13
CA TRP A 246 9.64 -0.64 1.58
C TRP A 246 10.54 0.44 0.99
N ASP A 247 10.03 1.66 0.81
CA ASP A 247 10.83 2.82 0.38
C ASP A 247 10.95 3.81 1.56
N PRO A 248 12.16 4.22 1.98
CA PRO A 248 12.35 5.17 3.10
C PRO A 248 11.73 6.55 2.85
N HIS A 249 11.46 6.92 1.60
CA HIS A 249 10.82 8.16 1.22
C HIS A 249 9.30 8.03 1.08
N ASP A 250 8.76 6.82 1.12
CA ASP A 250 7.33 6.57 1.07
C ASP A 250 6.74 6.54 2.49
N PHE A 251 6.00 7.58 2.84
CA PHE A 251 5.38 7.73 4.17
C PHE A 251 4.28 6.69 4.47
N LEU A 252 3.80 5.95 3.47
CA LEU A 252 2.83 4.86 3.64
C LEU A 252 3.48 3.47 3.58
N SER A 253 4.80 3.40 3.49
CA SER A 253 5.54 2.15 3.38
C SER A 253 6.24 1.82 4.68
N PHE A 254 6.02 0.61 5.18
CA PHE A 254 6.55 0.18 6.47
C PHE A 254 7.34 -1.11 6.36
N SER A 255 8.51 -1.12 7.00
CA SER A 255 9.24 -2.35 7.29
C SER A 255 8.41 -3.24 8.22
N VAL A 256 8.53 -4.56 8.05
CA VAL A 256 8.00 -5.55 9.01
C VAL A 256 9.09 -6.14 9.90
N ARG A 257 10.34 -5.69 9.75
CA ARG A 257 11.49 -6.17 10.51
C ARG A 257 11.27 -5.94 12.00
N GLY A 258 11.36 -7.01 12.79
CA GLY A 258 11.14 -6.96 14.23
C GLY A 258 9.66 -6.92 14.65
N VAL A 259 8.74 -6.81 13.70
CA VAL A 259 7.28 -6.89 13.91
C VAL A 259 6.78 -8.29 13.59
N ILE A 260 7.22 -8.87 12.47
CA ILE A 260 6.87 -10.23 12.04
C ILE A 260 8.15 -11.01 11.77
N ASP A 261 8.23 -12.22 12.32
CA ASP A 261 9.41 -13.06 12.20
C ASP A 261 9.49 -13.77 10.84
N GLY A 262 10.71 -14.05 10.37
CA GLY A 262 10.95 -14.88 9.19
C GLY A 262 10.58 -14.27 7.83
N VAL A 263 10.36 -12.94 7.75
CA VAL A 263 10.10 -12.21 6.49
C VAL A 263 11.41 -11.70 5.88
N ASP A 264 11.58 -11.85 4.55
CA ASP A 264 12.65 -11.18 3.80
C ASP A 264 12.29 -9.69 3.64
N ASP A 265 12.70 -8.86 4.58
CA ASP A 265 12.38 -7.43 4.63
C ASP A 265 13.55 -6.57 4.14
N GLU A 266 13.34 -5.86 3.04
CA GLU A 266 14.34 -5.02 2.39
C GLU A 266 13.77 -3.67 1.96
N TYR A 267 14.62 -2.65 1.95
CA TYR A 267 14.24 -1.39 1.33
C TYR A 267 14.60 -1.37 -0.15
N PHE A 268 13.83 -0.63 -0.94
CA PHE A 268 14.14 -0.30 -2.33
C PHE A 268 14.04 1.22 -2.48
N ASP A 269 15.17 1.88 -2.73
CA ASP A 269 15.20 3.31 -3.01
C ASP A 269 14.76 3.56 -4.45
N SER A 270 13.55 4.10 -4.63
CA SER A 270 13.05 4.45 -5.95
C SER A 270 13.76 5.64 -6.59
N GLY A 271 14.54 6.41 -5.82
CA GLY A 271 15.15 7.67 -6.25
C GLY A 271 14.14 8.80 -6.50
N LEU A 272 12.86 8.59 -6.16
CA LEU A 272 11.79 9.57 -6.35
C LEU A 272 11.45 10.29 -5.04
N SER A 273 10.91 11.51 -5.17
CA SER A 273 10.49 12.31 -4.02
C SER A 273 9.34 11.64 -3.25
N VAL A 274 9.17 12.01 -1.98
CA VAL A 274 8.08 11.57 -1.08
C VAL A 274 6.70 11.58 -1.74
N THR A 275 6.48 12.52 -2.66
CA THR A 275 5.22 12.70 -3.38
C THR A 275 4.93 11.63 -4.43
N ALA A 276 5.95 10.93 -4.92
CA ALA A 276 5.89 9.97 -6.02
C ALA A 276 6.37 8.56 -5.62
N ALA A 277 7.17 8.46 -4.55
CA ALA A 277 7.78 7.21 -4.07
C ALA A 277 6.76 6.07 -3.88
N HIS A 278 5.56 6.36 -3.35
CA HIS A 278 4.55 5.33 -3.09
C HIS A 278 4.14 4.53 -4.33
N LEU A 279 3.98 5.19 -5.48
CA LEU A 279 3.61 4.51 -6.74
C LEU A 279 4.82 4.22 -7.64
N ALA A 280 6.02 4.63 -7.21
CA ALA A 280 7.23 4.62 -8.04
C ALA A 280 7.61 3.21 -8.47
N CYS A 281 7.68 2.29 -7.51
CA CYS A 281 8.13 0.91 -7.73
C CYS A 281 7.20 0.13 -8.66
N LEU A 282 5.93 0.52 -8.78
CA LEU A 282 5.01 -0.06 -9.78
C LEU A 282 5.36 0.33 -11.22
N ARG A 283 6.17 1.38 -11.41
CA ARG A 283 6.54 1.90 -12.73
C ARG A 283 7.97 1.57 -13.12
N ILE A 284 8.83 1.27 -12.15
CA ILE A 284 10.28 1.14 -12.36
C ILE A 284 10.64 -0.30 -12.71
N SER A 285 11.24 -0.51 -13.89
CA SER A 285 11.61 -1.85 -14.36
C SER A 285 12.66 -2.55 -13.49
N SER A 286 13.58 -1.81 -12.85
CA SER A 286 14.60 -2.41 -11.98
C SER A 286 14.01 -3.09 -10.74
N PHE A 287 12.88 -2.62 -10.23
CA PHE A 287 12.14 -3.30 -9.16
C PHE A 287 11.70 -4.70 -9.62
N TYR A 288 11.07 -4.81 -10.79
CA TYR A 288 10.61 -6.09 -11.32
C TYR A 288 11.75 -7.05 -11.66
N ALA A 289 12.89 -6.52 -12.11
CA ALA A 289 14.10 -7.33 -12.30
C ALA A 289 14.63 -7.90 -10.96
N VAL A 290 14.58 -7.12 -9.87
CA VAL A 290 14.90 -7.62 -8.51
C VAL A 290 13.86 -8.66 -8.09
N PHE A 291 12.57 -8.40 -8.32
CA PHE A 291 11.48 -9.31 -7.99
C PHE A 291 11.69 -10.68 -8.65
N GLY A 292 11.96 -10.72 -9.96
CA GLY A 292 12.28 -11.97 -10.66
C GLY A 292 13.44 -12.73 -10.00
N ARG A 293 14.54 -12.05 -9.65
CA ARG A 293 15.68 -12.68 -8.97
C ARG A 293 15.33 -13.21 -7.58
N LYS A 294 14.57 -12.45 -6.80
CA LYS A 294 14.11 -12.87 -5.45
C LYS A 294 13.21 -14.10 -5.53
N LEU A 295 12.29 -14.10 -6.48
CA LEU A 295 11.43 -15.25 -6.75
C LEU A 295 12.23 -16.49 -7.16
N ALA A 296 13.19 -16.33 -8.09
CA ALA A 296 14.04 -17.44 -8.53
C ALA A 296 14.84 -18.04 -7.35
N ALA A 297 15.41 -17.17 -6.51
CA ALA A 297 16.17 -17.60 -5.34
C ALA A 297 15.29 -18.28 -4.29
N ALA A 298 14.03 -17.86 -4.13
CA ALA A 298 13.09 -18.50 -3.21
C ALA A 298 12.63 -19.87 -3.71
N LEU A 299 12.28 -19.98 -5.00
CA LEU A 299 11.85 -21.24 -5.61
C LEU A 299 12.96 -22.29 -5.66
N ALA A 300 14.22 -21.88 -5.77
CA ALA A 300 15.37 -22.81 -5.75
C ALA A 300 15.65 -23.43 -4.37
N ARG A 301 14.96 -22.98 -3.30
CA ARG A 301 15.13 -23.50 -1.92
C ARG A 301 14.08 -24.54 -1.54
N VAL A 302 13.09 -24.77 -2.40
CA VAL A 302 11.98 -25.73 -2.23
C VAL A 302 12.29 -26.99 -3.04
#